data_AF-A0A1G6R6V1-F1
#
_entry.id   AF-A0A1G6R6V1-F1
#
_cell.length_a   1.000
_cell.length_b   1.000
_cell.length_c   1.000
_cell.angle_alpha   90.00
_cell.angle_beta   90.00
_cell.angle_gamma   90.00
#
_symmetry.space_group_name_H-M   'P 1'
#
loop_
_entity.id
_entity.type
_entity.pdbx_description
1 polymer ?
#
loop_
_entity_poly.entity_id
_entity_poly.type
_entity_poly.pdbx_seq_one_letter_code
_entity_poly.pdbx_strand_id
1 'polypeptide(L)'
;MNTPARLGLYAAGLAALFAGAYLVSGAVVPASAVDDWKDEAAPEHEDMGMETDTEDHGGHEADPVRGLAIEQDGYLLSEVAAPTTVGAEGTLAFDITAPDGTALTRYTESHEKELHLIVVRADGAEFRHVHPEFDGETWSLPWSWDQPGTYRVFADFVPGDADEELDVTLSRTVEVTGDYAPRPENPVTRTASVDGFEATLTGDLAAGATTELTVEITRDGEPVTALEPYLGAWGHLVALREGDLGYLHVHPEGDDPEPGTTSGPAITFATAAPTEGRYLLYLDFQVDGQVHTAPFVLDTEGAGPTEPGDATDSPASDSEATESESPHGHDGTEPSHDDN
;
A
#
# COMPACT_ATOMS: atom_id res chain seq x y z
N MET A 1 36.15 -5.18 42.58
CA MET A 1 34.97 -6.07 42.57
C MET A 1 35.04 -6.92 41.31
N ASN A 2 34.88 -8.24 41.43
CA ASN A 2 34.96 -9.14 40.29
C ASN A 2 33.64 -9.12 39.51
N THR A 3 33.70 -9.40 38.20
CA THR A 3 32.56 -9.38 37.27
C THR A 3 31.30 -10.09 37.79
N PRO A 4 31.37 -11.28 38.44
CA PRO A 4 30.18 -11.94 38.98
C PRO A 4 29.46 -11.13 40.06
N ALA A 5 30.21 -10.41 40.89
CA ALA A 5 29.63 -9.59 41.96
C ALA A 5 28.93 -8.34 41.42
N ARG A 6 29.39 -7.79 40.28
CA ARG A 6 28.73 -6.67 39.60
C ARG A 6 27.44 -7.11 38.92
N LEU A 7 27.43 -8.26 38.27
CA LEU A 7 26.23 -8.86 37.67
C LEU A 7 25.18 -9.18 38.73
N GLY A 8 25.59 -9.75 39.88
CA GLY A 8 24.69 -10.03 40.99
C GLY A 8 24.05 -8.77 41.57
N LEU A 9 24.83 -7.69 41.75
CA LEU A 9 24.31 -6.40 42.21
C LEU A 9 23.36 -5.75 41.21
N TYR A 10 23.67 -5.86 39.91
CA TYR A 10 22.81 -5.34 38.85
C TYR A 10 21.46 -6.06 38.78
N ALA A 11 21.48 -7.40 38.81
CA ALA A 11 20.26 -8.20 38.82
C ALA A 11 19.39 -7.93 40.06
N ALA A 12 20.02 -7.78 41.24
CA ALA A 12 19.32 -7.42 42.47
C ALA A 12 18.71 -6.01 42.40
N GLY A 13 19.42 -5.05 41.81
CA GLY A 13 18.92 -3.69 41.57
C GLY A 13 17.71 -3.66 40.63
N LEU A 14 17.77 -4.42 39.54
CA LEU A 14 16.65 -4.59 38.59
C LEU A 14 15.43 -5.21 39.27
N ALA A 15 15.62 -6.30 40.02
CA ALA A 15 14.52 -6.93 40.75
C ALA A 15 13.87 -5.97 41.76
N ALA A 16 14.67 -5.18 42.46
CA ALA A 16 14.15 -4.17 43.39
C ALA A 16 13.38 -3.04 42.67
N LEU A 17 13.85 -2.61 41.50
CA LEU A 17 13.16 -1.62 40.67
C LEU A 17 11.81 -2.14 40.18
N PHE A 18 11.75 -3.35 39.62
CA PHE A 18 10.50 -3.95 39.14
C PHE A 18 9.51 -4.21 40.27
N ALA A 19 9.97 -4.72 41.42
CA ALA A 19 9.12 -4.91 42.59
C ALA A 19 8.59 -3.58 43.15
N GLY A 20 9.45 -2.54 43.18
CA GLY A 20 9.05 -1.20 43.58
C GLY A 20 7.99 -0.61 42.66
N ALA A 21 8.19 -0.70 41.34
CA ALA A 21 7.23 -0.23 40.34
C ALA A 21 5.88 -0.96 40.46
N TYR A 22 5.89 -2.29 40.62
CA TYR A 22 4.67 -3.10 40.80
C TYR A 22 3.87 -2.73 42.05
N LEU A 23 4.56 -2.46 43.16
CA LEU A 23 3.90 -2.04 44.40
C LEU A 23 3.35 -0.62 44.31
N VAL A 24 4.04 0.29 43.63
CA VAL A 24 3.57 1.66 43.41
C VAL A 24 2.39 1.68 42.43
N SER A 25 2.43 0.88 41.36
CA SER A 25 1.32 0.81 40.41
C SER A 25 0.03 0.33 41.07
N GLY A 26 0.11 -0.66 41.97
CA GLY A 26 -1.07 -1.11 42.73
C GLY A 26 -1.63 -0.10 43.72
N ALA A 27 -0.89 0.96 44.07
CA ALA A 27 -1.34 2.03 44.97
C ALA A 27 -1.86 3.27 44.22
N VAL A 28 -1.39 3.49 42.98
CA VAL A 28 -1.70 4.69 42.18
C VAL A 28 -2.76 4.42 41.11
N VAL A 29 -2.83 3.19 40.59
CA VAL A 29 -3.82 2.82 39.56
C VAL A 29 -5.08 2.28 40.26
N PRO A 30 -6.24 2.97 40.12
CA PRO A 30 -7.50 2.48 40.65
C PRO A 30 -7.90 1.17 39.94
N ALA A 31 -8.56 0.26 40.65
CA ALA A 31 -9.05 -0.99 40.05
C ALA A 31 -9.96 -0.73 38.83
N SER A 32 -10.72 0.37 38.85
CA SER A 32 -11.58 0.76 37.71
C SER A 32 -10.79 1.05 36.44
N ALA A 33 -9.58 1.64 36.52
CA ALA A 33 -8.76 1.88 35.34
C ALA A 33 -8.21 0.57 34.74
N VAL A 34 -8.05 -0.47 35.57
CA VAL A 34 -7.64 -1.81 35.12
C VAL A 34 -8.82 -2.57 34.52
N ASP A 35 -10.04 -2.31 35.00
CA ASP A 35 -11.25 -2.90 34.47
C ASP A 35 -11.66 -2.22 33.14
N ASP A 36 -11.56 -0.88 33.04
CA ASP A 36 -11.74 -0.12 31.79
C ASP A 36 -10.76 -0.60 30.69
N TRP A 37 -9.49 -0.85 31.03
CA TRP A 37 -8.52 -1.41 30.08
C TRP A 37 -8.76 -2.87 29.70
N LYS A 38 -9.50 -3.63 30.49
CA LYS A 38 -9.90 -5.01 30.13
C LYS A 38 -11.15 -5.00 29.27
N ASP A 39 -12.07 -4.07 29.53
CA ASP A 39 -13.28 -3.89 28.74
C ASP A 39 -12.92 -3.34 27.34
N GLU A 40 -11.92 -2.45 27.23
CA GLU A 40 -11.39 -1.96 25.94
C GLU A 40 -10.56 -3.02 25.18
N ALA A 41 -10.10 -4.08 25.86
CA ALA A 41 -9.31 -5.17 25.27
C ALA A 41 -10.11 -6.46 25.05
N ALA A 42 -11.40 -6.51 25.42
CA ALA A 42 -12.26 -7.65 25.23
C ALA A 42 -13.19 -7.41 24.01
N PRO A 43 -13.19 -8.29 22.98
CA PRO A 43 -14.22 -8.22 21.96
C PRO A 43 -15.54 -8.66 22.60
N GLU A 44 -16.55 -7.79 22.58
CA GLU A 44 -17.88 -8.11 23.07
C GLU A 44 -18.53 -9.18 22.18
N HIS A 45 -18.61 -10.42 22.69
CA HIS A 45 -19.52 -11.44 22.19
C HIS A 45 -20.66 -11.62 23.19
N GLU A 46 -21.72 -10.83 23.05
CA GLU A 46 -23.03 -11.16 23.63
C GLU A 46 -23.98 -11.68 22.54
N ASP A 47 -24.19 -13.00 22.58
CA ASP A 47 -25.24 -13.71 21.83
C ASP A 47 -26.57 -13.54 22.55
N MET A 48 -27.49 -12.77 21.96
CA MET A 48 -28.93 -13.06 21.98
C MET A 48 -29.62 -12.28 20.84
N GLY A 49 -30.07 -13.02 19.82
CA GLY A 49 -30.55 -12.48 18.56
C GLY A 49 -31.84 -11.68 18.55
N MET A 50 -31.95 -10.86 17.51
CA MET A 50 -33.19 -10.54 16.81
C MET A 50 -32.85 -10.23 15.35
N GLU A 51 -33.60 -10.82 14.42
CA GLU A 51 -33.48 -10.56 12.99
C GLU A 51 -33.77 -9.10 12.67
N THR A 52 -32.79 -8.45 12.04
CA THR A 52 -32.98 -7.24 11.26
C THR A 52 -32.14 -7.34 10.00
N ASP A 53 -32.81 -7.49 8.87
CA ASP A 53 -32.30 -7.08 7.55
C ASP A 53 -31.62 -5.72 7.73
N THR A 54 -30.30 -5.70 7.64
CA THR A 54 -29.51 -4.49 7.55
C THR A 54 -28.51 -4.74 6.44
N GLU A 55 -28.68 -3.95 5.39
CA GLU A 55 -27.77 -3.83 4.26
C GLU A 55 -26.35 -3.68 4.79
N ASP A 56 -25.48 -4.58 4.34
CA ASP A 56 -24.05 -4.60 4.60
C ASP A 56 -23.44 -3.32 4.01
N HIS A 57 -23.24 -2.32 4.86
CA HIS A 57 -22.40 -1.18 4.54
C HIS A 57 -20.94 -1.61 4.77
N GLY A 58 -20.41 -2.36 3.81
CA GLY A 58 -19.01 -2.75 3.71
C GLY A 58 -18.11 -1.52 3.60
N GLY A 59 -17.60 -1.06 4.74
CA GLY A 59 -16.38 -0.27 4.80
C GLY A 59 -15.21 -1.23 4.89
N HIS A 60 -14.63 -1.61 3.75
CA HIS A 60 -13.35 -2.32 3.75
C HIS A 60 -12.28 -1.33 4.25
N GLU A 61 -11.84 -1.49 5.50
CA GLU A 61 -10.66 -0.77 6.01
C GLU A 61 -9.42 -1.17 5.20
N ALA A 62 -8.47 -0.25 5.06
CA ALA A 62 -7.23 -0.52 4.34
C ALA A 62 -6.43 -1.64 5.02
N ASP A 63 -5.93 -2.58 4.22
CA ASP A 63 -5.04 -3.63 4.69
C ASP A 63 -3.77 -3.06 5.35
N PRO A 64 -3.16 -3.78 6.32
CA PRO A 64 -1.86 -3.40 6.85
C PRO A 64 -0.81 -3.35 5.73
N VAL A 65 0.19 -2.47 5.86
CA VAL A 65 1.27 -2.31 4.87
C VAL A 65 1.98 -3.65 4.62
N ARG A 66 1.97 -4.13 3.36
CA ARG A 66 2.57 -5.39 2.93
C ARG A 66 3.92 -5.20 2.24
N GLY A 67 4.62 -6.30 1.92
CA GLY A 67 5.82 -6.28 1.07
C GLY A 67 7.07 -5.66 1.71
N LEU A 68 7.09 -5.40 3.02
CA LEU A 68 8.25 -4.84 3.73
C LEU A 68 9.10 -5.90 4.46
N ALA A 69 8.66 -7.16 4.46
CA ALA A 69 9.26 -8.23 5.22
C ALA A 69 9.87 -9.30 4.30
N ILE A 70 10.95 -9.93 4.76
CA ILE A 70 11.50 -11.12 4.12
C ILE A 70 10.68 -12.38 4.43
N GLU A 71 9.81 -12.31 5.43
CA GLU A 71 9.00 -13.40 5.95
C GLU A 71 7.59 -12.92 6.31
N GLN A 72 6.59 -13.74 5.99
CA GLN A 72 5.19 -13.54 6.33
C GLN A 72 4.57 -14.91 6.56
N ASP A 73 3.86 -15.08 7.68
CA ASP A 73 3.15 -16.32 8.04
C ASP A 73 3.99 -17.61 8.00
N GLY A 74 5.30 -17.50 8.20
CA GLY A 74 6.29 -18.56 8.13
C GLY A 74 6.88 -18.79 6.73
N TYR A 75 6.35 -18.15 5.69
CA TYR A 75 6.94 -18.17 4.36
C TYR A 75 8.13 -17.23 4.31
N LEU A 76 9.29 -17.71 3.85
CA LEU A 76 10.54 -16.95 3.87
C LEU A 76 11.17 -16.87 2.48
N LEU A 77 11.49 -15.66 2.04
CA LEU A 77 12.23 -15.41 0.81
C LEU A 77 13.73 -15.58 1.07
N SER A 78 14.41 -16.42 0.27
CA SER A 78 15.87 -16.60 0.32
C SER A 78 16.63 -15.34 -0.11
N GLU A 79 17.96 -15.33 0.03
CA GLU A 79 18.76 -14.31 -0.65
C GLU A 79 18.49 -14.32 -2.16
N VAL A 80 18.40 -13.13 -2.75
CA VAL A 80 18.23 -12.97 -4.20
C VAL A 80 19.63 -12.94 -4.83
N ALA A 81 19.95 -13.98 -5.60
CA ALA A 81 21.17 -14.04 -6.38
C ALA A 81 20.95 -13.31 -7.71
N ALA A 82 21.78 -12.32 -8.03
CA ALA A 82 21.74 -11.59 -9.30
C ALA A 82 23.13 -11.02 -9.63
N PRO A 83 23.39 -10.60 -10.89
CA PRO A 83 24.54 -9.76 -11.20
C PRO A 83 24.58 -8.54 -10.26
N THR A 84 25.75 -8.02 -9.91
CA THR A 84 25.87 -6.89 -8.96
C THR A 84 26.45 -5.63 -9.60
N THR A 85 26.55 -5.60 -10.93
CA THR A 85 27.07 -4.49 -11.72
C THR A 85 26.18 -4.21 -12.92
N VAL A 86 26.06 -2.94 -13.29
CA VAL A 86 25.30 -2.47 -14.45
C VAL A 86 25.78 -3.13 -15.75
N GLY A 87 24.85 -3.53 -16.60
CA GLY A 87 25.10 -4.11 -17.92
C GLY A 87 25.69 -5.53 -17.93
N ALA A 88 25.95 -6.13 -16.77
CA ALA A 88 26.36 -7.53 -16.70
C ALA A 88 25.14 -8.44 -16.91
N GLU A 89 25.21 -9.26 -17.95
CA GLU A 89 24.21 -10.31 -18.20
C GLU A 89 24.41 -11.47 -17.22
N GLY A 90 23.30 -11.98 -16.68
CA GLY A 90 23.30 -13.17 -15.83
C GLY A 90 21.90 -13.65 -15.53
N THR A 91 21.72 -14.21 -14.34
CA THR A 91 20.44 -14.78 -13.89
C THR A 91 20.09 -14.15 -12.56
N LEU A 92 18.84 -13.71 -12.41
CA LEU A 92 18.23 -13.44 -11.12
C LEU A 92 17.57 -14.73 -10.64
N ALA A 93 17.87 -15.17 -9.41
CA ALA A 93 17.32 -16.38 -8.83
C ALA A 93 17.08 -16.26 -7.32
N PHE A 94 16.04 -16.94 -6.83
CA PHE A 94 15.68 -17.03 -5.42
C PHE A 94 14.77 -18.24 -5.16
N ASP A 95 14.66 -18.63 -3.90
CA ASP A 95 13.81 -19.69 -3.40
C ASP A 95 12.85 -19.14 -2.33
N ILE A 96 11.73 -19.85 -2.12
CA ILE A 96 10.79 -19.57 -1.04
C ILE A 96 10.69 -20.81 -0.16
N THR A 97 10.78 -20.61 1.16
CA THR A 97 10.61 -21.68 2.15
C THR A 97 9.23 -21.57 2.78
N ALA A 98 8.56 -22.70 3.02
CA ALA A 98 7.28 -22.80 3.70
C ALA A 98 7.44 -22.72 5.25
N PRO A 99 6.34 -22.56 6.01
CA PRO A 99 6.39 -22.43 7.48
C PRO A 99 7.01 -23.60 8.23
N ASP A 100 7.06 -24.78 7.61
CA ASP A 100 7.71 -25.97 8.17
C ASP A 100 9.24 -26.02 7.92
N GLY A 101 9.78 -25.01 7.23
CA GLY A 101 11.19 -24.90 6.88
C GLY A 101 11.61 -25.68 5.64
N THR A 102 10.66 -26.27 4.89
CA THR A 102 10.94 -26.95 3.61
C THR A 102 10.74 -26.00 2.42
N ALA A 103 11.30 -26.33 1.25
CA ALA A 103 11.08 -25.53 0.05
C ALA A 103 9.59 -25.51 -0.32
N LEU A 104 9.06 -24.35 -0.65
CA LEU A 104 7.72 -24.21 -1.20
C LEU A 104 7.75 -24.61 -2.69
N THR A 105 7.10 -25.71 -3.03
CA THR A 105 7.13 -26.30 -4.39
C THR A 105 5.78 -26.27 -5.08
N ARG A 106 4.76 -25.64 -4.50
CA ARG A 106 3.42 -25.54 -5.05
C ARG A 106 2.90 -24.14 -4.84
N TYR A 107 2.34 -23.59 -5.89
CA TYR A 107 1.84 -22.22 -5.99
C TYR A 107 0.50 -22.29 -6.73
N THR A 108 -0.44 -21.45 -6.32
CA THR A 108 -1.69 -21.27 -7.07
C THR A 108 -1.44 -20.23 -8.15
N GLU A 109 -1.95 -20.47 -9.36
CA GLU A 109 -1.93 -19.47 -10.43
C GLU A 109 -2.92 -18.35 -10.09
N SER A 110 -2.44 -17.11 -10.05
CA SER A 110 -3.23 -15.89 -9.93
C SER A 110 -2.78 -14.91 -11.02
N HIS A 111 -3.72 -14.22 -11.66
CA HIS A 111 -3.42 -13.38 -12.84
C HIS A 111 -2.57 -14.12 -13.91
N GLU A 112 -2.94 -15.37 -14.22
CA GLU A 112 -2.27 -16.27 -15.18
C GLU A 112 -0.80 -16.61 -14.87
N LYS A 113 -0.32 -16.33 -13.64
CA LYS A 113 1.05 -16.62 -13.21
C LYS A 113 1.06 -17.18 -11.79
N GLU A 114 2.02 -18.05 -11.52
CA GLU A 114 2.22 -18.58 -10.16
C GLU A 114 2.97 -17.58 -9.25
N LEU A 115 3.72 -16.63 -9.84
CA LEU A 115 4.47 -15.62 -9.11
C LEU A 115 4.65 -14.34 -9.95
N HIS A 116 4.39 -13.20 -9.34
CA HIS A 116 4.78 -11.90 -9.86
C HIS A 116 6.03 -11.38 -9.15
N LEU A 117 7.02 -10.98 -9.94
CA LEU A 117 8.25 -10.40 -9.44
C LEU A 117 8.29 -8.92 -9.79
N ILE A 118 8.21 -8.07 -8.77
CA ILE A 118 8.33 -6.62 -8.94
C ILE A 118 9.75 -6.22 -8.53
N VAL A 119 10.46 -5.53 -9.40
CA VAL A 119 11.79 -5.00 -9.11
C VAL A 119 11.78 -3.50 -9.34
N VAL A 120 12.18 -2.73 -8.32
CA VAL A 120 12.15 -1.26 -8.39
C VAL A 120 13.30 -0.70 -7.56
N ARG A 121 13.89 0.40 -8.04
CA ARG A 121 14.95 1.09 -7.29
C ARG A 121 14.35 1.84 -6.10
N ALA A 122 15.13 2.04 -5.05
CA ALA A 122 14.69 2.69 -3.81
C ALA A 122 14.08 4.10 -4.01
N ASP A 123 14.39 4.77 -5.12
CA ASP A 123 13.84 6.08 -5.49
C ASP A 123 12.63 6.02 -6.44
N GLY A 124 12.12 4.81 -6.75
CA GLY A 124 11.00 4.60 -7.67
C GLY A 124 11.37 4.55 -9.15
N ALA A 125 12.65 4.59 -9.51
CA ALA A 125 13.06 4.40 -10.89
C ALA A 125 13.21 2.91 -11.23
N GLU A 126 13.36 2.61 -12.53
CA GLU A 126 13.76 1.29 -13.01
C GLU A 126 12.80 0.16 -12.57
N PHE A 127 11.50 0.49 -12.49
CA PHE A 127 10.44 -0.48 -12.22
C PHE A 127 10.38 -1.53 -13.34
N ARG A 128 10.24 -2.79 -12.95
CA ARG A 128 10.00 -3.92 -13.83
C ARG A 128 9.05 -4.90 -13.15
N HIS A 129 7.98 -5.27 -13.84
CA HIS A 129 7.07 -6.37 -13.47
C HIS A 129 7.39 -7.56 -14.38
N VAL A 130 7.94 -8.61 -13.81
CA VAL A 130 8.41 -9.79 -14.56
C VAL A 130 7.94 -11.08 -13.90
N HIS A 131 8.00 -12.17 -14.64
CA HIS A 131 7.51 -13.47 -14.20
C HIS A 131 8.63 -14.50 -14.39
N PRO A 132 9.36 -14.85 -13.32
CA PRO A 132 10.38 -15.90 -13.39
C PRO A 132 9.76 -17.26 -13.69
N GLU A 133 10.58 -18.16 -14.21
CA GLU A 133 10.21 -19.57 -14.39
C GLU A 133 10.59 -20.36 -13.12
N PHE A 134 9.74 -21.30 -12.72
CA PHE A 134 10.00 -22.22 -11.62
C PHE A 134 10.49 -23.57 -12.16
N ASP A 135 11.62 -24.06 -11.64
CA ASP A 135 12.17 -25.37 -12.03
C ASP A 135 11.78 -26.52 -11.08
N GLY A 136 10.96 -26.22 -10.06
CA GLY A 136 10.57 -27.14 -9.00
C GLY A 136 11.25 -26.89 -7.65
N GLU A 137 12.32 -26.10 -7.64
CA GLU A 137 13.03 -25.67 -6.43
C GLU A 137 13.30 -24.16 -6.43
N THR A 138 13.73 -23.62 -7.56
CA THR A 138 14.20 -22.24 -7.70
C THR A 138 13.40 -21.46 -8.74
N TRP A 139 13.09 -20.21 -8.42
CA TRP A 139 12.59 -19.22 -9.37
C TRP A 139 13.75 -18.53 -10.07
N SER A 140 13.72 -18.43 -11.39
CA SER A 140 14.79 -17.73 -12.11
C SER A 140 14.38 -17.10 -13.44
N LEU A 141 15.14 -16.08 -13.85
CA LEU A 141 15.05 -15.48 -15.18
C LEU A 141 16.39 -14.85 -15.62
N PRO A 142 16.64 -14.71 -16.93
CA PRO A 142 17.74 -13.88 -17.43
C PRO A 142 17.60 -12.43 -16.93
N TRP A 143 18.69 -11.83 -16.47
CA TRP A 143 18.66 -10.51 -15.85
C TRP A 143 19.90 -9.68 -16.14
N SER A 144 19.71 -8.37 -16.25
CA SER A 144 20.76 -7.35 -16.22
C SER A 144 20.21 -6.05 -15.63
N TRP A 145 21.07 -5.26 -14.97
CA TRP A 145 20.70 -3.97 -14.39
C TRP A 145 21.07 -2.83 -15.33
N ASP A 146 20.18 -1.87 -15.53
CA ASP A 146 20.43 -0.71 -16.40
C ASP A 146 21.09 0.45 -15.64
N GLN A 147 20.85 0.54 -14.32
CA GLN A 147 21.37 1.60 -13.47
C GLN A 147 21.88 1.06 -12.13
N PRO A 148 22.82 1.74 -11.47
CA PRO A 148 23.25 1.38 -10.12
C PRO A 148 22.24 1.87 -9.08
N GLY A 149 22.32 1.29 -7.87
CA GLY A 149 21.51 1.68 -6.72
C GLY A 149 21.05 0.50 -5.87
N THR A 150 20.28 0.79 -4.84
CA THR A 150 19.56 -0.21 -4.04
C THR A 150 18.23 -0.49 -4.71
N TYR A 151 17.96 -1.75 -5.00
CA TYR A 151 16.70 -2.22 -5.55
C TYR A 151 15.95 -3.01 -4.49
N ARG A 152 14.63 -2.90 -4.46
CA ARG A 152 13.77 -3.86 -3.78
C ARG A 152 13.18 -4.81 -4.81
N VAL A 153 13.18 -6.09 -4.45
CA VAL A 153 12.60 -7.19 -5.21
C VAL A 153 11.46 -7.74 -4.36
N PHE A 154 10.24 -7.70 -4.88
CA PHE A 154 9.05 -8.26 -4.28
C PHE A 154 8.70 -9.56 -5.00
N ALA A 155 8.43 -10.61 -4.23
CA ALA A 155 7.83 -11.85 -4.70
C ALA A 155 6.40 -11.89 -4.15
N ASP A 156 5.44 -11.87 -5.07
CA ASP A 156 4.01 -11.83 -4.80
C ASP A 156 3.40 -13.12 -5.35
N PHE A 157 2.79 -13.93 -4.47
CA PHE A 157 2.36 -15.27 -4.79
C PHE A 157 1.31 -15.82 -3.83
N VAL A 158 0.53 -16.78 -4.31
CA VAL A 158 -0.43 -17.56 -3.50
C VAL A 158 0.17 -18.96 -3.22
N PRO A 159 0.41 -19.34 -1.95
CA PRO A 159 1.06 -20.60 -1.62
C PRO A 159 0.13 -21.82 -1.75
N GLY A 160 0.65 -22.91 -2.33
CA GLY A 160 0.02 -24.22 -2.30
C GLY A 160 -1.21 -24.35 -3.19
N ASP A 161 -2.33 -24.76 -2.60
CA ASP A 161 -3.66 -24.78 -3.23
C ASP A 161 -4.61 -23.84 -2.45
N ALA A 162 -4.04 -22.79 -1.85
CA ALA A 162 -4.81 -21.81 -1.09
C ALA A 162 -5.79 -21.06 -1.99
N ASP A 163 -6.84 -20.53 -1.38
CA ASP A 163 -7.72 -19.56 -2.03
C ASP A 163 -6.90 -18.32 -2.42
N GLU A 164 -7.26 -17.65 -3.51
CA GLU A 164 -6.57 -16.46 -4.01
C GLU A 164 -6.57 -15.31 -3.00
N GLU A 165 -7.48 -15.35 -2.01
CA GLU A 165 -7.51 -14.42 -0.88
C GLU A 165 -6.25 -14.50 0.02
N LEU A 166 -5.49 -15.62 -0.01
CA LEU A 166 -4.23 -15.76 0.71
C LEU A 166 -3.05 -15.32 -0.16
N ASP A 167 -2.88 -14.01 -0.28
CA ASP A 167 -1.76 -13.39 -0.99
C ASP A 167 -0.58 -13.10 -0.04
N VAL A 168 0.62 -13.50 -0.46
CA VAL A 168 1.87 -13.35 0.29
C VAL A 168 2.85 -12.51 -0.52
N THR A 169 3.15 -11.31 -0.02
CA THR A 169 4.13 -10.41 -0.63
C THR A 169 5.39 -10.33 0.24
N LEU A 170 6.45 -11.02 -0.17
CA LEU A 170 7.77 -10.97 0.48
C LEU A 170 8.70 -10.04 -0.28
N SER A 171 9.66 -9.42 0.38
CA SER A 171 10.67 -8.64 -0.33
C SER A 171 12.07 -8.71 0.26
N ARG A 172 13.06 -8.46 -0.59
CA ARG A 172 14.45 -8.25 -0.22
C ARG A 172 15.06 -7.10 -1.00
N THR A 173 16.18 -6.59 -0.50
CA THR A 173 16.98 -5.59 -1.19
C THR A 173 18.17 -6.23 -1.90
N VAL A 174 18.53 -5.67 -3.06
CA VAL A 174 19.70 -6.03 -3.86
C VAL A 174 20.51 -4.77 -4.14
N GLU A 175 21.82 -4.84 -3.93
CA GLU A 175 22.74 -3.73 -4.15
C GLU A 175 23.41 -3.86 -5.52
N VAL A 176 23.24 -2.85 -6.38
CA VAL A 176 23.86 -2.78 -7.70
C VAL A 176 24.95 -1.73 -7.68
N THR A 177 26.18 -2.16 -7.89
CA THR A 177 27.39 -1.34 -7.81
C THR A 177 27.45 -0.36 -8.99
N GLY A 178 27.77 0.90 -8.68
CA GLY A 178 28.12 1.94 -9.64
C GLY A 178 27.96 3.33 -9.03
N ASP A 179 28.11 4.35 -9.87
CA ASP A 179 27.90 5.75 -9.46
C ASP A 179 26.40 6.03 -9.36
N TYR A 180 25.85 5.88 -8.16
CA TYR A 180 24.44 6.13 -7.89
C TYR A 180 24.12 7.64 -7.85
N ALA A 181 23.23 8.06 -8.73
CA ALA A 181 22.62 9.39 -8.73
C ALA A 181 21.12 9.24 -8.40
N PRO A 182 20.71 9.50 -7.14
CA PRO A 182 19.29 9.39 -6.76
C PRO A 182 18.45 10.38 -7.55
N ARG A 183 17.21 9.97 -7.89
CA ARG A 183 16.21 10.91 -8.38
C ARG A 183 15.89 11.92 -7.26
N PRO A 184 16.05 13.23 -7.48
CA PRO A 184 15.94 14.23 -6.42
C PRO A 184 14.50 14.45 -5.93
N GLU A 185 13.50 14.19 -6.79
CA GLU A 185 12.08 14.33 -6.47
C GLU A 185 11.22 13.46 -7.40
N ASN A 186 10.09 12.96 -6.87
CA ASN A 186 8.98 12.41 -7.65
C ASN A 186 7.80 13.39 -7.53
N PRO A 187 7.66 14.37 -8.45
CA PRO A 187 6.53 15.29 -8.41
C PRO A 187 5.24 14.54 -8.76
N VAL A 188 4.12 14.98 -8.18
CA VAL A 188 2.79 14.46 -8.53
C VAL A 188 2.59 14.50 -10.04
N THR A 189 2.30 13.34 -10.61
CA THR A 189 2.22 13.13 -12.05
C THR A 189 1.02 12.25 -12.33
N ARG A 190 -0.01 12.82 -12.96
CA ARG A 190 -1.24 12.13 -13.36
C ARG A 190 -1.27 11.76 -14.85
N THR A 191 -0.26 12.15 -15.61
CA THR A 191 -0.15 11.81 -17.03
C THR A 191 1.23 11.28 -17.31
N ALA A 192 1.31 10.16 -18.02
CA ALA A 192 2.54 9.50 -18.40
C ALA A 192 2.59 9.28 -19.91
N SER A 193 3.73 9.61 -20.52
CA SER A 193 3.99 9.29 -21.92
C SER A 193 4.94 8.09 -22.00
N VAL A 194 4.50 7.00 -22.63
CA VAL A 194 5.26 5.75 -22.77
C VAL A 194 5.07 5.19 -24.17
N ASP A 195 6.16 4.92 -24.90
CA ASP A 195 6.15 4.26 -26.21
C ASP A 195 5.14 4.82 -27.25
N GLY A 196 4.88 6.13 -27.21
CA GLY A 196 3.92 6.80 -28.11
C GLY A 196 2.47 6.83 -27.62
N PHE A 197 2.20 6.28 -26.43
CA PHE A 197 0.94 6.41 -25.72
C PHE A 197 0.99 7.54 -24.69
N GLU A 198 -0.17 8.10 -24.42
CA GLU A 198 -0.43 8.96 -23.27
C GLU A 198 -1.46 8.28 -22.37
N ALA A 199 -1.07 7.99 -21.13
CA ALA A 199 -1.92 7.44 -20.11
C ALA A 199 -2.27 8.54 -19.10
N THR A 200 -3.56 8.79 -18.87
CA THR A 200 -4.03 9.82 -17.93
C THR A 200 -4.83 9.19 -16.81
N LEU A 201 -4.35 9.35 -15.58
CA LEU A 201 -4.98 8.87 -14.36
C LEU A 201 -5.92 9.91 -13.78
N THR A 202 -7.13 9.45 -13.44
CA THR A 202 -8.18 10.18 -12.73
C THR A 202 -8.62 9.41 -11.49
N GLY A 203 -9.22 10.11 -10.53
CA GLY A 203 -9.45 9.59 -9.18
C GLY A 203 -8.38 10.06 -8.21
N ASP A 204 -8.67 9.90 -6.93
CA ASP A 204 -7.82 10.35 -5.83
C ASP A 204 -7.64 9.18 -4.84
N LEU A 205 -6.41 9.02 -4.34
CA LEU A 205 -6.12 8.04 -3.30
C LEU A 205 -6.54 8.60 -1.95
N ALA A 206 -7.23 7.80 -1.14
CA ALA A 206 -7.53 8.13 0.25
C ALA A 206 -6.86 7.14 1.20
N ALA A 207 -6.37 7.66 2.33
CA ALA A 207 -5.85 6.83 3.41
C ALA A 207 -6.99 6.16 4.17
N GLY A 208 -6.90 4.84 4.39
CA GLY A 208 -7.87 4.08 5.19
C GLY A 208 -9.22 3.82 4.50
N ALA A 209 -9.39 4.23 3.24
CA ALA A 209 -10.63 4.06 2.49
C ALA A 209 -10.36 3.60 1.06
N THR A 210 -11.16 2.65 0.59
CA THR A 210 -11.14 2.22 -0.81
C THR A 210 -11.61 3.34 -1.73
N THR A 211 -10.83 3.58 -2.78
CA THR A 211 -11.05 4.60 -3.80
C THR A 211 -10.86 3.99 -5.19
N GLU A 212 -11.51 4.58 -6.19
CA GLU A 212 -11.37 4.18 -7.58
C GLU A 212 -10.35 5.06 -8.30
N LEU A 213 -9.40 4.43 -8.98
CA LEU A 213 -8.49 5.07 -9.92
C LEU A 213 -8.81 4.60 -11.33
N THR A 214 -8.98 5.53 -12.26
CA THR A 214 -9.24 5.21 -13.67
C THR A 214 -8.15 5.79 -14.54
N VAL A 215 -7.53 4.95 -15.37
CA VAL A 215 -6.51 5.36 -16.33
C VAL A 215 -7.07 5.27 -17.75
N GLU A 216 -7.11 6.40 -18.46
CA GLU A 216 -7.47 6.46 -19.88
C GLU A 216 -6.21 6.42 -20.74
N ILE A 217 -6.20 5.55 -21.75
CA ILE A 217 -5.09 5.37 -22.70
C ILE A 217 -5.44 5.99 -24.06
N THR A 218 -4.59 6.88 -24.54
CA THR A 218 -4.67 7.46 -25.88
C THR A 218 -3.39 7.25 -26.66
N ARG A 219 -3.49 7.26 -27.99
CA ARG A 219 -2.36 7.24 -28.92
C ARG A 219 -2.61 8.29 -29.99
N ASP A 220 -1.67 9.22 -30.18
CA ASP A 220 -1.83 10.36 -31.10
C ASP A 220 -3.09 11.22 -30.88
N GLY A 221 -3.57 11.28 -29.63
CA GLY A 221 -4.79 12.00 -29.23
C GLY A 221 -6.11 11.26 -29.53
N GLU A 222 -6.05 10.03 -30.03
CA GLU A 222 -7.21 9.16 -30.22
C GLU A 222 -7.30 8.12 -29.08
N PRO A 223 -8.49 7.84 -28.52
CA PRO A 223 -8.67 6.82 -27.50
C PRO A 223 -8.29 5.42 -28.01
N VAL A 224 -7.52 4.67 -27.23
CA VAL A 224 -7.15 3.29 -27.56
C VAL A 224 -8.29 2.36 -27.19
N THR A 225 -9.02 1.85 -28.19
CA THR A 225 -10.14 0.90 -27.99
C THR A 225 -9.75 -0.55 -28.32
N ALA A 226 -8.45 -0.83 -28.33
CA ALA A 226 -7.87 -2.12 -28.68
C ALA A 226 -6.90 -2.61 -27.59
N LEU A 227 -7.22 -2.30 -26.32
CA LEU A 227 -6.49 -2.87 -25.19
C LEU A 227 -6.64 -4.39 -25.23
N GLU A 228 -5.53 -5.09 -25.12
CA GLU A 228 -5.48 -6.55 -25.09
C GLU A 228 -5.42 -7.03 -23.63
N PRO A 229 -5.98 -8.22 -23.33
CA PRO A 229 -5.81 -8.85 -22.03
C PRO A 229 -4.34 -9.12 -21.75
N TYR A 230 -3.89 -8.77 -20.56
CA TYR A 230 -2.57 -9.09 -20.04
C TYR A 230 -2.72 -9.64 -18.63
N LEU A 231 -2.18 -10.84 -18.37
CA LEU A 231 -2.23 -11.47 -17.05
C LEU A 231 -3.66 -11.60 -16.49
N GLY A 232 -4.62 -11.90 -17.37
CA GLY A 232 -6.03 -12.07 -16.98
C GLY A 232 -6.78 -10.76 -16.69
N ALA A 233 -6.21 -9.58 -16.94
CA ALA A 233 -6.90 -8.30 -16.79
C ALA A 233 -6.68 -7.37 -17.99
N TRP A 234 -7.38 -6.23 -18.02
CA TRP A 234 -7.16 -5.17 -19.02
C TRP A 234 -5.93 -4.31 -18.74
N GLY A 235 -5.37 -4.43 -17.54
CA GLY A 235 -4.10 -3.86 -17.12
C GLY A 235 -3.84 -4.20 -15.65
N HIS A 236 -2.60 -4.03 -15.21
CA HIS A 236 -2.20 -4.21 -13.82
C HIS A 236 -1.57 -2.96 -13.26
N LEU A 237 -2.00 -2.57 -12.08
CA LEU A 237 -1.53 -1.37 -11.42
C LEU A 237 -0.82 -1.76 -10.13
N VAL A 238 0.49 -1.56 -10.07
CA VAL A 238 1.27 -1.70 -8.83
C VAL A 238 1.40 -0.33 -8.19
N ALA A 239 1.07 -0.23 -6.90
CA ALA A 239 1.24 0.99 -6.13
C ALA A 239 2.19 0.77 -4.95
N LEU A 240 3.16 1.66 -4.79
CA LEU A 240 4.21 1.57 -3.77
C LEU A 240 4.32 2.88 -2.99
N ARG A 241 4.33 2.80 -1.66
CA ARG A 241 4.56 3.99 -0.82
C ARG A 241 5.96 4.55 -1.03
N GLU A 242 6.07 5.85 -1.26
CA GLU A 242 7.37 6.49 -1.37
C GLU A 242 8.15 6.40 -0.05
N GLY A 243 9.46 6.12 -0.15
CA GLY A 243 10.37 6.05 1.00
C GLY A 243 10.69 4.62 1.40
N ASP A 244 9.68 3.81 1.74
CA ASP A 244 9.88 2.41 2.16
C ASP A 244 9.40 1.37 1.14
N LEU A 245 8.73 1.81 0.08
CA LEU A 245 8.14 0.95 -0.97
C LEU A 245 7.15 -0.06 -0.38
N GLY A 246 6.37 0.34 0.62
CA GLY A 246 5.25 -0.47 1.12
C GLY A 246 4.29 -0.80 -0.03
N TYR A 247 4.00 -2.09 -0.22
CA TYR A 247 3.20 -2.58 -1.34
C TYR A 247 1.71 -2.38 -1.05
N LEU A 248 0.98 -1.86 -2.03
CA LEU A 248 -0.46 -1.67 -1.98
C LEU A 248 -1.14 -2.72 -2.82
N HIS A 249 -2.17 -3.32 -2.24
CA HIS A 249 -3.06 -4.21 -2.96
C HIS A 249 -3.98 -3.39 -3.88
N VAL A 250 -4.09 -3.81 -5.14
CA VAL A 250 -4.87 -3.11 -6.16
C VAL A 250 -5.66 -4.14 -6.96
N HIS A 251 -6.97 -3.97 -7.02
CA HIS A 251 -7.84 -4.83 -7.79
C HIS A 251 -8.24 -4.14 -9.10
N PRO A 252 -8.10 -4.81 -10.26
CA PRO A 252 -8.76 -4.34 -11.47
C PRO A 252 -10.28 -4.48 -11.31
N GLU A 253 -11.02 -3.49 -11.79
CA GLU A 253 -12.47 -3.49 -11.82
C GLU A 253 -13.00 -3.93 -13.19
N GLY A 254 -14.18 -4.57 -13.19
CA GLY A 254 -14.87 -5.04 -14.39
C GLY A 254 -14.81 -6.56 -14.57
N ASP A 255 -15.40 -7.03 -15.67
CA ASP A 255 -15.41 -8.45 -16.01
C ASP A 255 -14.03 -8.89 -16.52
N ASP A 256 -13.63 -10.11 -16.14
CA ASP A 256 -12.44 -10.75 -16.67
C ASP A 256 -12.49 -10.83 -18.21
N PRO A 257 -11.38 -10.51 -18.90
CA PRO A 257 -11.31 -10.57 -20.34
C PRO A 257 -11.55 -11.98 -20.88
N GLU A 258 -12.46 -12.10 -21.86
CA GLU A 258 -12.57 -13.33 -22.66
C GLU A 258 -11.43 -13.38 -23.70
N PRO A 259 -10.84 -14.56 -23.97
CA PRO A 259 -9.77 -14.69 -24.96
C PRO A 259 -10.16 -14.12 -26.34
N GLY A 260 -9.34 -13.21 -26.86
CA GLY A 260 -9.52 -12.58 -28.17
C GLY A 260 -10.50 -11.40 -28.19
N THR A 261 -10.95 -10.93 -27.03
CA THR A 261 -11.68 -9.67 -26.89
C THR A 261 -10.72 -8.50 -26.67
N THR A 262 -11.21 -7.28 -26.90
CA THR A 262 -10.47 -6.03 -26.65
C THR A 262 -11.32 -5.06 -25.86
N SER A 263 -10.68 -4.20 -25.06
CA SER A 263 -11.34 -3.17 -24.25
C SER A 263 -10.76 -1.77 -24.52
N GLY A 264 -11.18 -0.79 -23.71
CA GLY A 264 -10.66 0.56 -23.67
C GLY A 264 -11.70 1.65 -23.94
N PRO A 265 -11.31 2.93 -23.76
CA PRO A 265 -9.94 3.38 -23.49
C PRO A 265 -9.55 3.42 -22.01
N ALA A 266 -10.48 3.13 -21.11
CA ALA A 266 -10.29 3.27 -19.68
C ALA A 266 -10.10 1.90 -18.99
N ILE A 267 -9.21 1.86 -18.00
CA ILE A 267 -9.02 0.74 -17.07
C ILE A 267 -9.24 1.31 -15.66
N THR A 268 -10.12 0.69 -14.89
CA THR A 268 -10.47 1.13 -13.53
C THR A 268 -9.93 0.14 -12.51
N PHE A 269 -9.49 0.67 -11.37
CA PHE A 269 -8.92 -0.09 -10.27
C PHE A 269 -9.52 0.39 -8.95
N ALA A 270 -9.77 -0.53 -8.03
CA ALA A 270 -10.07 -0.22 -6.64
C ALA A 270 -8.83 -0.45 -5.76
N THR A 271 -8.51 0.53 -4.91
CA THR A 271 -7.41 0.41 -3.96
C THR A 271 -7.62 1.31 -2.75
N ALA A 272 -7.01 0.95 -1.61
CA ALA A 272 -7.01 1.72 -0.38
C ALA A 272 -5.57 1.97 0.06
N ALA A 273 -5.19 3.23 0.25
CA ALA A 273 -3.87 3.53 0.79
C ALA A 273 -3.86 3.24 2.30
N PRO A 274 -2.91 2.46 2.84
CA PRO A 274 -2.89 2.12 4.27
C PRO A 274 -2.60 3.32 5.17
N THR A 275 -1.87 4.31 4.65
CA THR A 275 -1.53 5.54 5.38
C THR A 275 -1.59 6.75 4.45
N GLU A 276 -1.68 7.94 5.03
CA GLU A 276 -1.40 9.17 4.31
C GLU A 276 0.04 9.16 3.76
N GLY A 277 0.24 9.77 2.59
CA GLY A 277 1.56 9.93 2.00
C GLY A 277 1.56 9.95 0.48
N ARG A 278 2.76 9.85 -0.08
CA ARG A 278 3.00 9.75 -1.51
C ARG A 278 3.12 8.31 -1.96
N TYR A 279 2.55 8.02 -3.11
CA TYR A 279 2.56 6.71 -3.74
C TYR A 279 3.07 6.80 -5.19
N LEU A 280 3.89 5.82 -5.55
CA LEU A 280 4.45 5.60 -6.88
C LEU A 280 3.66 4.47 -7.53
N LEU A 281 3.00 4.76 -8.64
CA LEU A 281 2.09 3.83 -9.31
C LEU A 281 2.65 3.47 -10.67
N TYR A 282 2.51 2.21 -11.09
CA TYR A 282 2.99 1.70 -12.36
C TYR A 282 1.88 0.87 -13.00
N LEU A 283 1.32 1.38 -14.11
CA LEU A 283 0.32 0.67 -14.90
C LEU A 283 0.99 -0.11 -16.02
N ASP A 284 0.85 -1.42 -16.01
CA ASP A 284 1.09 -2.27 -17.18
C ASP A 284 -0.19 -2.43 -18.00
N PHE A 285 -0.11 -2.14 -19.29
CA PHE A 285 -1.20 -2.36 -20.25
C PHE A 285 -0.64 -2.93 -21.56
N GLN A 286 -1.45 -3.70 -22.30
CA GLN A 286 -1.01 -4.36 -23.53
C GLN A 286 -1.75 -3.84 -24.76
N VAL A 287 -0.99 -3.52 -25.81
CA VAL A 287 -1.49 -3.12 -27.13
C VAL A 287 -0.52 -3.60 -28.20
N ASP A 288 -1.04 -4.09 -29.32
CA ASP A 288 -0.25 -4.62 -30.44
C ASP A 288 0.74 -5.73 -30.01
N GLY A 289 0.34 -6.56 -29.05
CA GLY A 289 1.13 -7.65 -28.48
C GLY A 289 2.29 -7.20 -27.59
N GLN A 290 2.38 -5.92 -27.23
CA GLN A 290 3.48 -5.35 -26.43
C GLN A 290 2.93 -4.77 -25.12
N VAL A 291 3.63 -5.07 -24.02
CA VAL A 291 3.33 -4.52 -22.70
C VAL A 291 4.04 -3.19 -22.54
N HIS A 292 3.33 -2.20 -22.00
CA HIS A 292 3.82 -0.86 -21.74
C HIS A 292 3.58 -0.49 -20.28
N THR A 293 4.58 0.14 -19.65
CA THR A 293 4.49 0.55 -18.25
C THR A 293 4.41 2.07 -18.12
N ALA A 294 3.29 2.59 -17.63
CA ALA A 294 3.07 4.01 -17.39
C ALA A 294 3.25 4.36 -15.90
N PRO A 295 4.25 5.19 -15.51
CA PRO A 295 4.45 5.59 -14.12
C PRO A 295 3.64 6.85 -13.74
N PHE A 296 3.00 6.82 -12.58
CA PHE A 296 2.30 7.95 -11.96
C PHE A 296 2.81 8.20 -10.55
N VAL A 297 2.53 9.39 -10.04
CA VAL A 297 2.82 9.77 -8.66
C VAL A 297 1.62 10.50 -8.10
N LEU A 298 1.07 9.98 -7.01
CA LEU A 298 -0.09 10.56 -6.33
C LEU A 298 0.24 10.81 -4.87
N ASP A 299 -0.37 11.84 -4.31
CA ASP A 299 -0.45 12.05 -2.87
C ASP A 299 -1.85 11.61 -2.43
N THR A 300 -1.98 11.02 -1.26
CA THR A 300 -3.31 10.80 -0.67
C THR A 300 -3.98 12.13 -0.36
N GLU A 301 -5.30 12.20 -0.45
CA GLU A 301 -6.05 13.38 0.02
C GLU A 301 -5.61 13.76 1.44
N GLY A 302 -5.26 15.03 1.64
CA GLY A 302 -4.74 15.55 2.92
C GLY A 302 -3.20 15.61 3.04
N ALA A 303 -2.43 14.91 2.20
CA ALA A 303 -0.96 14.91 2.24
C ALA A 303 -0.29 16.12 1.57
N GLY A 304 -1.00 17.25 1.44
CA GLY A 304 -0.47 18.46 0.81
C GLY A 304 0.81 18.97 1.51
N PRO A 305 1.69 19.70 0.79
CA PRO A 305 2.92 20.22 1.38
C PRO A 305 2.60 21.04 2.62
N THR A 306 3.11 20.62 3.78
CA THR A 306 2.99 21.41 5.01
C THR A 306 3.84 22.66 4.83
N GLU A 307 3.23 23.78 4.41
CA GLU A 307 3.87 25.07 4.52
C GLU A 307 4.18 25.33 6.00
N PRO A 308 5.38 25.84 6.36
CA PRO A 308 5.70 26.15 7.75
C PRO A 308 4.83 27.33 8.20
N GLY A 309 3.70 27.00 8.84
CA GLY A 309 2.74 27.95 9.38
C GLY A 309 3.34 28.78 10.51
N ASP A 310 3.39 30.09 10.29
CA ASP A 310 3.80 31.12 11.24
C ASP A 310 2.87 31.08 12.46
N ALA A 311 3.43 30.74 13.62
CA ALA A 311 2.69 30.67 14.87
C ALA A 311 2.44 32.10 15.40
N THR A 312 1.28 32.64 15.11
CA THR A 312 0.72 33.77 15.88
C THR A 312 -0.40 33.30 16.80
N ASP A 313 0.01 33.17 18.06
CA ASP A 313 -0.76 33.06 19.29
C ASP A 313 -1.82 34.16 19.44
N SER A 314 -3.08 33.79 19.76
CA SER A 314 -3.97 34.52 20.69
C SER A 314 -5.38 33.91 20.83
N PRO A 315 -6.09 34.15 21.96
CA PRO A 315 -6.73 33.08 22.72
C PRO A 315 -8.27 33.03 22.64
N ALA A 316 -8.78 31.97 23.27
CA ALA A 316 -10.17 31.55 23.47
C ALA A 316 -11.15 32.64 23.94
N SER A 317 -12.40 32.52 23.47
CA SER A 317 -13.60 33.02 24.14
C SER A 317 -14.65 31.91 24.17
N ASP A 318 -14.98 31.48 25.39
CA ASP A 318 -16.19 30.76 25.74
C ASP A 318 -17.44 31.59 25.39
N SER A 319 -18.48 30.94 24.86
CA SER A 319 -19.85 31.32 25.21
C SER A 319 -20.81 30.14 25.09
N GLU A 320 -21.28 29.69 26.25
CA GLU A 320 -22.42 28.81 26.44
C GLU A 320 -23.70 29.35 25.80
N ALA A 321 -24.52 28.41 25.34
CA ALA A 321 -25.85 28.61 24.80
C ALA A 321 -26.88 28.88 25.91
N THR A 322 -27.84 29.77 25.65
CA THR A 322 -29.13 29.79 26.33
C THR A 322 -30.25 29.89 25.32
N GLU A 323 -31.21 28.97 25.48
CA GLU A 323 -32.48 28.82 24.79
C GLU A 323 -33.37 30.08 24.86
N SER A 324 -34.22 30.30 23.86
CA SER A 324 -35.69 30.16 23.97
C SER A 324 -36.49 31.02 22.96
N GLU A 325 -37.46 30.35 22.32
CA GLU A 325 -38.80 30.85 21.96
C GLU A 325 -39.03 31.91 20.85
N SER A 326 -39.57 31.44 19.72
CA SER A 326 -40.53 32.15 18.83
C SER A 326 -41.83 32.53 19.59
N PRO A 327 -42.78 33.40 19.13
CA PRO A 327 -43.12 33.72 17.72
C PRO A 327 -43.76 35.12 17.40
N HIS A 328 -44.09 35.31 16.12
CA HIS A 328 -45.13 36.19 15.51
C HIS A 328 -45.06 37.73 15.67
N GLY A 329 -45.12 38.43 14.52
CA GLY A 329 -45.51 39.84 14.45
C GLY A 329 -45.51 40.40 13.03
N HIS A 330 -46.69 40.45 12.43
CA HIS A 330 -47.01 41.14 11.17
C HIS A 330 -46.91 42.67 11.34
N ASP A 331 -46.52 43.36 10.26
CA ASP A 331 -47.23 44.50 9.63
C ASP A 331 -46.37 45.73 9.30
N GLY A 332 -46.64 46.25 8.09
CA GLY A 332 -46.65 47.68 7.82
C GLY A 332 -45.37 48.36 7.35
N THR A 333 -45.24 48.52 6.03
CA THR A 333 -45.45 49.82 5.33
C THR A 333 -44.47 50.00 4.17
N GLU A 334 -45.06 50.18 2.99
CA GLU A 334 -44.51 50.52 1.67
C GLU A 334 -43.86 51.95 1.61
N PRO A 335 -43.65 52.57 0.43
CA PRO A 335 -42.59 52.32 -0.55
C PRO A 335 -41.84 53.63 -0.94
N SER A 336 -40.77 53.57 -1.72
CA SER A 336 -40.39 54.60 -2.70
C SER A 336 -39.14 54.15 -3.46
N HIS A 337 -39.29 53.89 -4.76
CA HIS A 337 -38.98 54.77 -5.89
C HIS A 337 -37.62 54.44 -6.51
N ASP A 338 -37.72 53.72 -7.63
CA ASP A 338 -37.25 54.07 -8.97
C ASP A 338 -35.80 54.55 -9.23
N ASP A 339 -35.35 54.00 -10.37
CA ASP A 339 -34.39 54.49 -11.35
C ASP A 339 -32.88 54.38 -11.05
N ASN A 340 -32.29 53.24 -11.44
CA ASN A 340 -31.66 53.06 -12.76
C ASN A 340 -30.75 51.82 -12.79
#